data_AF-A0A178LSL1-F1
#
_entry.id   AF-A0A178LSL1-F1
#
_cell.length_a   1.000
_cell.length_b   1.000
_cell.length_c   1.000
_cell.angle_alpha   90.00
_cell.angle_beta   90.00
_cell.angle_gamma   90.00
#
_symmetry.space_group_name_H-M   'P 1'
#
loop_
_entity.id
_entity.type
_entity.pdbx_description
1 polymer ?
#
loop_
_entity_poly.entity_id
_entity_poly.type
_entity_poly.pdbx_seq_one_letter_code
_entity_poly.pdbx_strand_id
1 'polypeptide(L)'
;MPVRSHPFIGNIDERAFFLASSGEPSAPQWWLAGVNVETGAPLFPAIPLNPGDNPDCFLNGPDALLCITTEIENRTAWVIDSHSGAITYTGPTDLNIRPSDLNVQQVGIYAVAESVDEGVYGVGSRAETTWFVPGAGDMSPLYVLGLDIAQPPMAYQTVLGFNAFDRTLFSVVVIEPEMRDNFEMINILLYPGGFAAEVRPRDYSSAPQVRLYDAAGRRMSDIDFGISGMPSQPVFDMPALHDETWRYLTPHGELIAETAEPPVRLVGSRLIVDANEFSTRSWDQYDIHTGAKGKRCGNLDMDSGYIGYDGTSIAVTSDGNGTIGLDTEATDFDTCERLWTISSPPGSFRYVWRINTTLVQLSDDGTELMSLVAPS
;
A
#
# COMPACT_ATOMS: atom_id res chain seq x y z
N MET A 1 -6.83 -25.30 -2.65
CA MET A 1 -5.87 -24.33 -2.07
C MET A 1 -6.72 -23.29 -1.39
N PRO A 2 -6.51 -22.94 -0.11
CA PRO A 2 -7.27 -21.86 0.47
C PRO A 2 -6.91 -20.60 -0.33
N VAL A 3 -7.89 -20.07 -1.06
CA VAL A 3 -7.83 -18.72 -1.60
C VAL A 3 -7.48 -17.85 -0.40
N ARG A 4 -6.40 -17.06 -0.49
CA ARG A 4 -6.10 -16.06 0.53
C ARG A 4 -7.28 -15.10 0.54
N SER A 5 -8.28 -15.33 1.39
CA SER A 5 -9.15 -14.26 1.79
C SER A 5 -8.25 -13.29 2.53
N HIS A 6 -8.05 -12.12 1.95
CA HIS A 6 -7.57 -10.97 2.70
C HIS A 6 -8.85 -10.32 3.22
N PRO A 7 -9.36 -10.73 4.40
CA PRO A 7 -10.63 -10.20 4.90
C PRO A 7 -10.54 -8.70 5.15
N PHE A 8 -9.35 -8.15 5.36
CA PHE A 8 -9.15 -6.72 5.52
C PHE A 8 -9.20 -6.00 4.16
N ILE A 9 -10.17 -5.09 4.02
CA ILE A 9 -10.36 -4.26 2.83
C ILE A 9 -9.47 -3.02 2.89
N GLY A 10 -9.40 -2.42 4.08
CA GLY A 10 -8.68 -1.17 4.32
C GLY A 10 -9.27 -0.41 5.51
N ASN A 11 -8.67 0.73 5.83
CA ASN A 11 -9.14 1.62 6.89
C ASN A 11 -9.11 3.09 6.47
N ILE A 12 -9.98 3.87 7.09
CA ILE A 12 -9.99 5.33 7.03
C ILE A 12 -9.93 5.80 8.48
N ASP A 13 -8.78 6.33 8.89
CA ASP A 13 -8.46 6.62 10.28
C ASP A 13 -8.68 5.35 11.14
N GLU A 14 -9.46 5.43 12.22
CA GLU A 14 -9.78 4.31 13.11
C GLU A 14 -10.90 3.39 12.59
N ARG A 15 -11.50 3.70 11.42
CA ARG A 15 -12.58 2.90 10.84
C ARG A 15 -12.00 1.83 9.93
N ALA A 16 -12.07 0.58 10.36
CA ALA A 16 -11.61 -0.57 9.61
C ALA A 16 -12.76 -1.31 8.96
N PHE A 17 -12.54 -1.81 7.75
CA PHE A 17 -13.55 -2.55 7.00
C PHE A 17 -13.06 -3.95 6.66
N PHE A 18 -13.92 -4.93 6.91
CA PHE A 18 -13.63 -6.33 6.72
C PHE A 18 -14.73 -7.05 5.95
N LEU A 19 -14.31 -8.00 5.13
CA LEU A 19 -15.17 -8.95 4.48
C LEU A 19 -15.19 -10.25 5.29
N ALA A 20 -16.39 -10.73 5.60
CA ALA A 20 -16.63 -11.98 6.31
C ALA A 20 -17.61 -12.84 5.53
N SER A 21 -17.55 -14.16 5.72
CA SER A 21 -18.54 -15.10 5.18
C SER A 21 -19.14 -15.95 6.28
N SER A 22 -20.36 -16.41 6.02
CA SER A 22 -21.08 -17.36 6.88
C SER A 22 -21.85 -18.37 6.01
N GLY A 23 -22.26 -19.49 6.59
CA GLY A 23 -23.02 -20.52 5.86
C GLY A 23 -22.14 -21.63 5.29
N GLU A 24 -22.71 -22.46 4.42
CA GLU A 24 -21.97 -23.57 3.81
C GLU A 24 -20.98 -23.06 2.76
N PRO A 25 -19.77 -23.65 2.64
CA PRO A 25 -18.78 -23.22 1.65
C PRO A 25 -19.25 -23.26 0.18
N SER A 26 -20.27 -24.06 -0.12
CA SER A 26 -20.91 -24.17 -1.44
C SER A 26 -21.90 -23.05 -1.76
N ALA A 27 -22.33 -22.30 -0.75
CA ALA A 27 -23.26 -21.18 -0.87
C ALA A 27 -23.05 -20.19 0.28
N PRO A 28 -21.88 -19.56 0.38
CA PRO A 28 -21.59 -18.67 1.49
C PRO A 28 -22.38 -17.37 1.33
N GLN A 29 -22.83 -16.81 2.44
CA GLN A 29 -23.34 -15.44 2.52
C GLN A 29 -22.18 -14.54 2.91
N TRP A 30 -21.89 -13.55 2.08
CA TRP A 30 -20.86 -12.54 2.35
C TRP A 30 -21.43 -11.32 3.07
N TRP A 31 -20.61 -10.79 3.98
CA TRP A 31 -20.94 -9.68 4.86
C TRP A 31 -19.81 -8.66 4.86
N LEU A 32 -20.18 -7.40 4.78
CA LEU A 32 -19.28 -6.29 5.10
C LEU A 32 -19.46 -5.91 6.58
N ALA A 33 -18.36 -5.92 7.32
CA ALA A 33 -18.29 -5.49 8.70
C ALA A 33 -17.41 -4.23 8.81
N GLY A 34 -17.89 -3.24 9.57
CA GLY A 34 -17.12 -2.06 9.94
C GLY A 34 -16.83 -2.07 11.44
N VAL A 35 -15.59 -1.80 11.84
CA VAL A 35 -15.16 -1.76 13.25
C VAL A 35 -14.39 -0.48 13.52
N ASN A 36 -14.71 0.22 14.62
CA ASN A 36 -13.85 1.25 15.16
C ASN A 36 -12.74 0.56 15.98
N VAL A 37 -11.49 0.61 15.52
CA VAL A 37 -10.39 -0.16 16.14
C VAL A 37 -9.90 0.40 17.47
N GLU A 38 -10.26 1.64 17.81
CA GLU A 38 -9.95 2.24 19.11
C GLU A 38 -10.84 1.65 20.22
N THR A 39 -12.12 1.46 19.91
CA THR A 39 -13.14 1.03 20.89
C THR A 39 -13.53 -0.45 20.75
N GLY A 40 -13.24 -1.07 19.61
CA GLY A 40 -13.73 -2.39 19.23
C GLY A 40 -15.22 -2.42 18.89
N ALA A 41 -15.91 -1.27 18.87
CA ALA A 41 -17.33 -1.20 18.59
C ALA A 41 -17.60 -1.37 17.09
N PRO A 42 -18.71 -2.05 16.70
CA PRO A 42 -19.14 -2.05 15.31
C PRO A 42 -19.53 -0.63 14.88
N LEU A 43 -19.13 -0.22 13.67
CA LEU A 43 -19.51 1.07 13.09
C LEU A 43 -21.00 1.08 12.72
N PHE A 44 -21.49 -0.04 12.23
CA PHE A 44 -22.87 -0.27 11.79
C PHE A 44 -23.18 -1.78 11.83
N PRO A 45 -24.46 -2.20 11.78
CA PRO A 45 -24.81 -3.61 11.61
C PRO A 45 -24.19 -4.20 10.34
N ALA A 46 -23.70 -5.44 10.40
CA ALA A 46 -23.08 -6.11 9.25
C ALA A 46 -24.01 -6.12 8.03
N ILE A 47 -23.47 -5.77 6.88
CA ILE A 47 -24.24 -5.54 5.64
C ILE A 47 -24.15 -6.80 4.78
N PRO A 48 -25.29 -7.42 4.42
CA PRO A 48 -25.28 -8.54 3.49
C PRO A 48 -24.96 -8.04 2.08
N LEU A 49 -23.95 -8.63 1.44
CA LEU A 49 -23.57 -8.29 0.07
C LEU A 49 -24.22 -9.24 -0.93
N ASN A 50 -23.71 -10.47 -1.00
CA ASN A 50 -24.18 -11.48 -1.96
C ASN A 50 -24.12 -12.89 -1.36
N PRO A 51 -25.07 -13.78 -1.68
CA PRO A 51 -24.83 -15.22 -1.63
C PRO A 51 -23.96 -15.68 -2.82
N GLY A 52 -23.05 -16.63 -2.60
CA GLY A 52 -22.24 -17.23 -3.67
C GLY A 52 -20.79 -16.77 -3.67
N ASP A 53 -20.30 -16.27 -4.80
CA ASP A 53 -18.88 -15.98 -4.96
C ASP A 53 -18.40 -14.79 -4.10
N ASN A 54 -17.13 -14.86 -3.68
CA ASN A 54 -16.47 -13.82 -2.90
C ASN A 54 -16.49 -12.49 -3.66
N PRO A 55 -17.11 -11.43 -3.14
CA PRO A 55 -17.01 -10.11 -3.75
C PRO A 55 -15.63 -9.50 -3.48
N ASP A 56 -15.18 -8.65 -4.40
CA ASP A 56 -14.02 -7.80 -4.18
C ASP A 56 -14.50 -6.43 -3.69
N CYS A 57 -13.91 -5.96 -2.60
CA CYS A 57 -14.28 -4.70 -1.97
C CYS A 57 -13.07 -3.77 -1.87
N PHE A 58 -13.34 -2.47 -1.97
CA PHE A 58 -12.35 -1.40 -2.02
C PHE A 58 -12.84 -0.18 -1.22
N LEU A 59 -11.89 0.57 -0.68
CA LEU A 59 -12.13 1.96 -0.26
C LEU A 59 -12.45 2.80 -1.48
N ASN A 60 -13.49 3.64 -1.42
CA ASN A 60 -13.84 4.57 -2.48
C ASN A 60 -14.03 6.00 -1.96
N GLY A 61 -12.92 6.58 -1.52
CA GLY A 61 -12.85 7.88 -0.87
C GLY A 61 -13.15 7.83 0.63
N PRO A 62 -13.24 8.99 1.28
CA PRO A 62 -13.40 9.08 2.74
C PRO A 62 -14.76 8.55 3.25
N ASP A 63 -15.77 8.53 2.38
CA ASP A 63 -17.17 8.37 2.75
C ASP A 63 -17.85 7.14 2.14
N ALA A 64 -17.17 6.39 1.26
CA ALA A 64 -17.78 5.26 0.58
C ALA A 64 -16.86 4.04 0.45
N LEU A 65 -17.50 2.88 0.36
CA LEU A 65 -16.91 1.59 0.01
C LEU A 65 -17.57 1.11 -1.29
N LEU A 66 -16.78 0.45 -2.13
CA LEU A 66 -17.25 -0.21 -3.33
C LEU A 66 -17.04 -1.71 -3.17
N CYS A 67 -18.08 -2.50 -3.34
CA CYS A 67 -17.98 -3.95 -3.49
C CYS A 67 -18.54 -4.37 -4.84
N ILE A 68 -17.89 -5.32 -5.51
CA ILE A 68 -18.35 -5.86 -6.80
C ILE A 68 -18.28 -7.38 -6.80
N THR A 69 -19.27 -8.01 -7.43
CA THR A 69 -19.24 -9.46 -7.65
C THR A 69 -18.10 -9.85 -8.59
N THR A 70 -17.53 -11.02 -8.38
CA THR A 70 -16.46 -11.58 -9.21
C THR A 70 -16.97 -12.32 -10.46
N GLU A 71 -18.26 -12.66 -10.50
CA GLU A 71 -18.91 -13.24 -11.68
C GLU A 71 -18.77 -12.32 -12.89
N ILE A 72 -18.36 -12.87 -14.05
CA ILE A 72 -18.14 -12.08 -15.27
C ILE A 72 -19.48 -11.62 -15.88
N GLU A 73 -20.50 -12.49 -15.82
CA GLU A 73 -21.83 -12.21 -16.36
C GLU A 73 -22.72 -11.61 -15.25
N ASN A 74 -23.43 -10.53 -15.54
CA ASN A 74 -24.37 -9.86 -14.60
C ASN A 74 -23.72 -9.31 -13.31
N ARG A 75 -22.55 -8.67 -13.45
CA ARG A 75 -21.87 -8.01 -12.32
C ARG A 75 -22.79 -7.05 -11.58
N THR A 76 -22.84 -7.21 -10.27
CA THR A 76 -23.55 -6.30 -9.37
C THR A 76 -22.54 -5.57 -8.51
N ALA A 77 -22.74 -4.26 -8.38
CA ALA A 77 -21.98 -3.43 -7.47
C ALA A 77 -22.83 -3.00 -6.28
N TRP A 78 -22.16 -2.77 -5.15
CA TRP A 78 -22.67 -2.06 -4.00
C TRP A 78 -21.80 -0.84 -3.75
N VAL A 79 -22.41 0.34 -3.65
CA VAL A 79 -21.77 1.51 -3.06
C VAL A 79 -22.40 1.73 -1.70
N ILE A 80 -21.55 1.82 -0.69
CA ILE A 80 -21.94 1.76 0.72
C ILE A 80 -21.34 2.96 1.44
N ASP A 81 -22.18 3.72 2.14
CA ASP A 81 -21.73 4.81 3.00
C ASP A 81 -20.88 4.25 4.15
N SER A 82 -19.63 4.70 4.26
CA SER A 82 -18.63 4.15 5.18
C SER A 82 -18.86 4.55 6.64
N HIS A 83 -19.78 5.47 6.91
CA HIS A 83 -20.12 5.94 8.26
C HIS A 83 -21.34 5.22 8.84
N SER A 84 -22.38 5.06 8.04
CA SER A 84 -23.68 4.51 8.46
C SER A 84 -23.93 3.07 8.01
N GLY A 85 -23.16 2.59 7.03
CA GLY A 85 -23.39 1.30 6.39
C GLY A 85 -24.61 1.30 5.45
N ALA A 86 -25.16 2.47 5.12
CA ALA A 86 -26.27 2.56 4.18
C ALA A 86 -25.81 2.21 2.76
N ILE A 87 -26.48 1.25 2.12
CA ILE A 87 -26.29 0.97 0.69
C ILE A 87 -26.90 2.13 -0.09
N THR A 88 -26.05 2.97 -0.67
CA THR A 88 -26.46 4.13 -1.50
C THR A 88 -26.72 3.73 -2.95
N TYR A 89 -26.10 2.65 -3.41
CA TYR A 89 -26.37 2.05 -4.71
C TYR A 89 -26.23 0.53 -4.65
N THR A 90 -27.14 -0.17 -5.31
CA THR A 90 -27.00 -1.58 -5.67
C THR A 90 -27.57 -1.80 -7.05
N GLY A 91 -26.83 -2.46 -7.93
CA GLY A 91 -27.26 -2.66 -9.31
C GLY A 91 -26.14 -3.07 -10.26
N PRO A 92 -26.45 -3.19 -11.56
CA PRO A 92 -25.46 -3.57 -12.57
C PRO A 92 -24.33 -2.54 -12.67
N THR A 93 -23.14 -2.99 -13.08
CA THR A 93 -21.98 -2.13 -13.34
C THR A 93 -21.18 -2.67 -14.53
N ASP A 94 -20.51 -1.77 -15.24
CA ASP A 94 -19.54 -2.11 -16.28
C ASP A 94 -18.13 -2.33 -15.68
N LEU A 95 -17.93 -2.00 -14.40
CA LEU A 95 -16.67 -2.22 -13.68
C LEU A 95 -16.36 -3.70 -13.55
N ASN A 96 -15.07 -4.02 -13.52
CA ASN A 96 -14.59 -5.38 -13.61
C ASN A 96 -13.50 -5.69 -12.59
N ILE A 97 -13.21 -6.98 -12.45
CA ILE A 97 -12.08 -7.53 -11.71
C ILE A 97 -11.33 -8.36 -12.74
N ARG A 98 -10.01 -8.16 -12.83
CA ARG A 98 -9.09 -8.76 -13.81
C ARG A 98 -9.52 -10.15 -14.30
N PRO A 99 -9.40 -10.46 -15.61
CA PRO A 99 -8.54 -9.78 -16.59
C PRO A 99 -9.30 -8.98 -17.68
N SER A 100 -10.50 -8.47 -17.40
CA SER A 100 -11.32 -7.77 -18.40
C SER A 100 -10.99 -6.27 -18.49
N ASP A 101 -11.78 -5.50 -19.24
CA ASP A 101 -11.65 -4.03 -19.27
C ASP A 101 -12.30 -3.39 -18.04
N LEU A 102 -11.93 -2.15 -17.69
CA LEU A 102 -12.38 -1.41 -16.49
C LEU A 102 -12.09 -2.15 -15.17
N ASN A 103 -10.87 -2.67 -15.01
CA ASN A 103 -10.45 -3.37 -13.81
C ASN A 103 -10.32 -2.43 -12.62
N VAL A 104 -11.08 -2.69 -11.56
CA VAL A 104 -10.98 -1.90 -10.33
C VAL A 104 -9.67 -2.20 -9.61
N GLN A 105 -8.94 -1.13 -9.29
CA GLN A 105 -7.81 -1.11 -8.37
C GLN A 105 -8.08 -0.09 -7.26
N GLN A 106 -7.28 -0.16 -6.19
CA GLN A 106 -7.29 0.83 -5.13
C GLN A 106 -5.98 1.61 -5.10
N VAL A 107 -6.09 2.94 -5.14
CA VAL A 107 -4.99 3.90 -4.99
C VAL A 107 -5.23 4.71 -3.72
N GLY A 108 -4.40 4.49 -2.70
CA GLY A 108 -4.67 5.03 -1.37
C GLY A 108 -6.05 4.60 -0.87
N ILE A 109 -6.93 5.58 -0.60
CA ILE A 109 -8.30 5.33 -0.16
C ILE A 109 -9.34 5.36 -1.29
N TYR A 110 -8.93 5.43 -2.56
CA TYR A 110 -9.84 5.61 -3.70
C TYR A 110 -9.86 4.38 -4.61
N ALA A 111 -11.05 4.02 -5.09
CA ALA A 111 -11.24 3.04 -6.14
C ALA A 111 -11.13 3.72 -7.50
N VAL A 112 -10.38 3.10 -8.42
CA VAL A 112 -10.16 3.56 -9.79
C VAL A 112 -10.28 2.38 -10.74
N ALA A 113 -10.67 2.62 -11.99
CA ALA A 113 -10.85 1.58 -13.00
C ALA A 113 -9.81 1.72 -14.10
N GLU A 114 -9.00 0.69 -14.29
CA GLU A 114 -8.00 0.57 -15.35
C GLU A 114 -8.65 0.10 -16.66
N SER A 115 -8.41 0.82 -17.75
CA SER A 115 -8.78 0.38 -19.09
C SER A 115 -7.55 0.27 -19.98
N VAL A 116 -7.34 -0.93 -20.51
CA VAL A 116 -6.14 -1.29 -21.27
C VAL A 116 -6.08 -0.45 -22.54
N ASP A 117 -4.95 0.21 -22.77
CA ASP A 117 -4.69 1.09 -23.92
C ASP A 117 -5.63 2.32 -24.01
N GLU A 118 -6.39 2.64 -22.97
CA GLU A 118 -7.20 3.87 -22.88
C GLU A 118 -6.76 4.78 -21.74
N GLY A 119 -6.60 4.21 -20.54
CA GLY A 119 -6.18 4.96 -19.36
C GLY A 119 -6.88 4.54 -18.08
N VAL A 120 -7.16 5.52 -17.21
CA VAL A 120 -7.69 5.31 -15.86
C VAL A 120 -8.92 6.16 -15.64
N TYR A 121 -9.96 5.57 -15.07
CA TYR A 121 -11.20 6.24 -14.70
C TYR A 121 -11.38 6.29 -13.18
N GLY A 122 -11.99 7.36 -12.67
CA GLY A 122 -12.50 7.39 -11.31
C GLY A 122 -13.80 6.61 -11.17
N VAL A 123 -14.09 6.08 -9.98
CA VAL A 123 -15.35 5.36 -9.71
C VAL A 123 -16.34 6.22 -8.91
N GLY A 124 -17.55 6.37 -9.45
CA GLY A 124 -18.62 7.20 -8.93
C GLY A 124 -19.52 6.54 -7.88
N SER A 125 -20.51 7.32 -7.44
CA SER A 125 -21.47 6.95 -6.38
C SER A 125 -22.46 5.83 -6.75
N ARG A 126 -22.51 5.45 -8.03
CA ARG A 126 -23.32 4.37 -8.59
C ARG A 126 -22.47 3.33 -9.31
N ALA A 127 -21.19 3.20 -8.91
CA ALA A 127 -20.23 2.30 -9.54
C ALA A 127 -20.11 2.51 -11.06
N GLU A 128 -20.22 3.76 -11.50
CA GLU A 128 -20.00 4.24 -12.87
C GLU A 128 -18.60 4.86 -13.01
N THR A 129 -18.06 4.88 -14.22
CA THR A 129 -16.86 5.66 -14.52
C THR A 129 -17.17 7.16 -14.48
N THR A 130 -16.21 7.97 -14.00
CA THR A 130 -16.40 9.41 -13.80
C THR A 130 -15.34 10.24 -14.54
N TRP A 131 -14.35 10.77 -13.82
CA TRP A 131 -13.21 11.45 -14.43
C TRP A 131 -12.30 10.43 -15.15
N PHE A 132 -11.51 10.91 -16.11
CA PHE A 132 -10.67 10.08 -16.96
C PHE A 132 -9.29 10.70 -17.12
N VAL A 133 -8.26 9.86 -17.01
CA VAL A 133 -6.86 10.20 -17.26
C VAL A 133 -6.34 9.31 -18.40
N PRO A 134 -6.02 9.88 -19.57
CA PRO A 134 -5.56 9.09 -20.71
C PRO A 134 -4.17 8.50 -20.48
N GLY A 135 -3.96 7.27 -20.97
CA GLY A 135 -2.69 6.55 -20.91
C GLY A 135 -2.86 5.09 -21.31
N ALA A 136 -1.95 4.22 -20.89
CA ALA A 136 -2.01 2.80 -21.22
C ALA A 136 -2.91 1.99 -20.26
N GLY A 137 -3.38 2.59 -19.16
CA GLY A 137 -4.16 1.89 -18.13
C GLY A 137 -3.36 0.89 -17.28
N ASP A 138 -2.03 0.90 -17.42
CA ASP A 138 -1.09 0.13 -16.60
C ASP A 138 -0.60 1.00 -15.44
N MET A 139 -1.21 0.85 -14.27
CA MET A 139 -0.90 1.67 -13.10
C MET A 139 0.11 1.05 -12.13
N SER A 140 0.82 1.94 -11.45
CA SER A 140 1.53 1.69 -10.20
C SER A 140 1.48 2.99 -9.36
N PRO A 141 1.43 2.97 -8.01
CA PRO A 141 1.24 1.87 -7.07
C PRO A 141 -0.23 1.53 -6.78
N LEU A 142 -0.44 0.25 -6.45
CA LEU A 142 -1.63 -0.26 -5.75
C LEU A 142 -1.55 0.06 -4.25
N TYR A 143 -2.64 -0.15 -3.51
CA TYR A 143 -2.64 -0.09 -2.05
C TYR A 143 -1.57 -1.02 -1.43
N VAL A 144 -0.47 -0.45 -0.96
CA VAL A 144 0.66 -1.13 -0.28
C VAL A 144 0.36 -1.29 1.23
N LEU A 145 0.13 -2.53 1.65
CA LEU A 145 0.02 -2.87 3.07
C LEU A 145 1.36 -2.72 3.80
N GLY A 146 1.30 -2.41 5.11
CA GLY A 146 2.47 -2.38 5.98
C GLY A 146 3.30 -1.10 5.92
N LEU A 147 2.86 -0.06 5.20
CA LEU A 147 3.50 1.26 5.30
C LEU A 147 3.14 1.94 6.62
N ASP A 148 4.11 2.68 7.18
CA ASP A 148 3.87 3.41 8.41
C ASP A 148 3.22 4.77 8.22
N ILE A 149 3.09 5.16 6.96
CA ILE A 149 2.55 6.42 6.47
C ILE A 149 1.19 6.22 5.80
N ALA A 150 0.40 7.30 5.77
CA ALA A 150 -0.72 7.35 4.86
C ALA A 150 -0.20 7.35 3.42
N GLN A 151 -0.76 6.48 2.57
CA GLN A 151 -0.41 6.47 1.16
C GLN A 151 -0.84 7.77 0.49
N PRO A 152 0.04 8.39 -0.33
CA PRO A 152 -0.35 9.54 -1.11
C PRO A 152 -1.54 9.20 -2.04
N PRO A 153 -2.55 10.08 -2.18
CA PRO A 153 -3.65 9.89 -3.13
C PRO A 153 -3.19 10.25 -4.56
N MET A 154 -2.08 9.66 -4.98
CA MET A 154 -1.43 9.85 -6.27
C MET A 154 -1.09 8.48 -6.84
N ALA A 155 -1.21 8.36 -8.16
CA ALA A 155 -0.75 7.21 -8.90
C ALA A 155 -0.14 7.67 -10.23
N TYR A 156 0.53 6.75 -10.90
CA TYR A 156 1.00 6.96 -12.25
C TYR A 156 0.64 5.79 -13.15
N GLN A 157 0.58 6.07 -14.44
CA GLN A 157 0.40 5.05 -15.46
C GLN A 157 1.40 5.23 -16.59
N THR A 158 1.68 4.14 -17.31
CA THR A 158 2.47 4.21 -18.55
C THR A 158 1.72 5.02 -19.62
N VAL A 159 2.43 5.82 -20.42
CA VAL A 159 1.82 6.47 -21.60
C VAL A 159 1.61 5.48 -22.73
N LEU A 160 0.71 5.79 -23.66
CA LEU A 160 0.52 4.97 -24.86
C LEU A 160 1.76 4.98 -25.77
N GLY A 161 2.19 3.80 -26.22
CA GLY A 161 3.22 3.66 -27.23
C GLY A 161 4.09 2.41 -27.07
N PHE A 162 4.64 1.94 -28.19
CA PHE A 162 5.59 0.82 -28.16
C PHE A 162 6.88 1.25 -27.45
N ASN A 163 7.32 0.46 -26.46
CA ASN A 163 8.45 0.80 -25.57
C ASN A 163 8.30 2.16 -24.87
N ALA A 164 7.07 2.56 -24.56
CA ALA A 164 6.81 3.76 -23.77
C ALA A 164 7.34 3.57 -22.34
N PHE A 165 8.44 4.26 -22.02
CA PHE A 165 8.94 4.37 -20.66
C PHE A 165 8.32 5.55 -19.92
N ASP A 166 7.77 6.51 -20.65
CA ASP A 166 7.20 7.72 -20.06
C ASP A 166 5.97 7.38 -19.20
N ARG A 167 5.75 8.21 -18.18
CA ARG A 167 4.74 8.01 -17.13
C ARG A 167 3.90 9.27 -16.98
N THR A 168 2.58 9.10 -16.91
CA THR A 168 1.64 10.15 -16.53
C THR A 168 1.34 10.03 -15.05
N LEU A 169 1.65 11.06 -14.27
CA LEU A 169 1.27 11.17 -12.86
C LEU A 169 -0.10 11.84 -12.74
N PHE A 170 -0.92 11.43 -11.77
CA PHE A 170 -2.25 12.02 -11.56
C PHE A 170 -2.75 11.93 -10.11
N SER A 171 -3.66 12.85 -9.77
CA SER A 171 -4.52 12.83 -8.58
C SER A 171 -5.89 13.37 -8.96
N VAL A 172 -6.83 12.49 -9.33
CA VAL A 172 -8.12 12.78 -10.01
C VAL A 172 -7.98 13.43 -11.39
N VAL A 173 -6.98 14.27 -11.58
CA VAL A 173 -6.57 14.94 -12.82
C VAL A 173 -5.08 14.69 -13.05
N VAL A 174 -4.64 14.84 -14.29
CA VAL A 174 -3.20 14.80 -14.64
C VAL A 174 -2.46 15.86 -13.84
N ILE A 175 -1.35 15.45 -13.23
CA ILE A 175 -0.36 16.36 -12.65
C ILE A 175 0.71 16.54 -13.70
N GLU A 176 0.92 17.78 -14.14
CA GLU A 176 1.99 18.16 -15.08
C GLU A 176 3.17 18.73 -14.27
N PRO A 177 4.25 17.97 -14.07
CA PRO A 177 5.37 18.46 -13.28
C PRO A 177 6.17 19.53 -14.02
N GLU A 178 6.79 20.44 -13.26
CA GLU A 178 7.67 21.50 -13.77
C GLU A 178 8.95 20.90 -14.40
N MET A 179 8.82 20.47 -15.65
CA MET A 179 9.88 19.85 -16.43
C MET A 179 10.32 20.74 -17.59
N ARG A 180 11.54 20.50 -18.08
CA ARG A 180 12.02 21.12 -19.31
C ARG A 180 11.28 20.50 -20.50
N ASP A 181 11.07 21.29 -21.54
CA ASP A 181 10.58 20.77 -22.82
C ASP A 181 11.45 19.60 -23.30
N ASN A 182 10.82 18.64 -23.97
CA ASN A 182 11.47 17.43 -24.51
C ASN A 182 12.02 16.45 -23.46
N PHE A 183 11.61 16.54 -22.19
CA PHE A 183 11.88 15.51 -21.19
C PHE A 183 10.70 14.54 -21.04
N GLU A 184 11.00 13.34 -20.55
CA GLU A 184 10.04 12.31 -20.15
C GLU A 184 10.35 11.80 -18.74
N MET A 185 9.34 11.30 -18.02
CA MET A 185 9.48 10.69 -16.70
C MET A 185 9.44 9.17 -16.83
N ILE A 186 10.50 8.48 -16.43
CA ILE A 186 10.59 7.02 -16.66
C ILE A 186 10.35 6.17 -15.41
N ASN A 187 10.77 6.66 -14.25
CA ASN A 187 10.51 6.03 -12.95
C ASN A 187 10.01 7.08 -11.97
N ILE A 188 9.08 6.68 -11.10
CA ILE A 188 8.46 7.55 -10.10
C ILE A 188 8.49 6.82 -8.76
N LEU A 189 8.99 7.52 -7.74
CA LEU A 189 8.91 7.12 -6.34
C LEU A 189 7.98 8.09 -5.62
N LEU A 190 6.84 7.61 -5.14
CA LEU A 190 5.91 8.42 -4.35
C LEU A 190 6.32 8.43 -2.88
N TYR A 191 6.15 9.57 -2.21
CA TYR A 191 6.35 9.70 -0.75
C TYR A 191 5.38 10.74 -0.18
N PRO A 192 5.19 10.80 1.15
CA PRO A 192 4.33 11.81 1.76
C PRO A 192 4.74 13.23 1.36
N GLY A 193 3.81 13.97 0.74
CA GLY A 193 4.03 15.35 0.32
C GLY A 193 4.56 15.54 -1.10
N GLY A 194 4.91 14.48 -1.84
CA GLY A 194 5.44 14.64 -3.20
C GLY A 194 5.90 13.36 -3.88
N PHE A 195 6.83 13.51 -4.82
CA PHE A 195 7.41 12.39 -5.55
C PHE A 195 8.82 12.72 -6.06
N ALA A 196 9.62 11.68 -6.28
CA ALA A 196 10.85 11.78 -7.05
C ALA A 196 10.58 11.18 -8.42
N ALA A 197 11.07 11.83 -9.47
CA ALA A 197 11.00 11.28 -10.82
C ALA A 197 12.38 11.20 -11.44
N GLU A 198 12.68 10.05 -12.04
CA GLU A 198 13.79 9.92 -12.98
C GLU A 198 13.34 10.50 -14.32
N VAL A 199 14.01 11.57 -14.74
CA VAL A 199 13.72 12.32 -15.96
C VAL A 199 14.88 12.23 -16.92
N ARG A 200 14.58 12.15 -18.22
CA ARG A 200 15.60 12.21 -19.26
C ARG A 200 15.09 12.93 -20.51
N PRO A 201 15.98 13.46 -21.36
CA PRO A 201 15.60 13.92 -22.69
C PRO A 201 15.03 12.77 -23.53
N ARG A 202 13.95 13.02 -24.29
CA ARG A 202 13.35 12.05 -25.22
C ARG A 202 14.26 11.67 -26.39
N ASP A 203 15.25 12.51 -26.69
CA ASP A 203 16.26 12.25 -27.71
C ASP A 203 17.47 11.46 -27.17
N TYR A 204 17.44 11.08 -25.89
CA TYR A 204 18.49 10.32 -25.22
C TYR A 204 19.87 11.01 -25.24
N SER A 205 19.87 12.34 -25.37
CA SER A 205 21.11 13.14 -25.46
C SER A 205 21.91 13.21 -24.15
N SER A 206 21.29 12.91 -23.00
CA SER A 206 21.96 12.86 -21.70
C SER A 206 21.50 11.65 -20.88
N ALA A 207 22.31 11.30 -19.88
CA ALA A 207 21.91 10.35 -18.86
C ALA A 207 20.66 10.85 -18.10
N PRO A 208 19.82 9.92 -17.59
CA PRO A 208 18.71 10.29 -16.72
C PRO A 208 19.20 11.00 -15.45
N GLN A 209 18.33 11.83 -14.90
CA GLN A 209 18.54 12.59 -13.68
C GLN A 209 17.32 12.46 -12.79
N VAL A 210 17.51 12.50 -11.47
CA VAL A 210 16.38 12.57 -10.54
C VAL A 210 16.09 13.99 -10.11
N ARG A 211 14.80 14.29 -10.05
CA ARG A 211 14.26 15.53 -9.52
C ARG A 211 13.21 15.24 -8.47
N LEU A 212 13.13 16.13 -7.48
CA LEU A 212 12.14 16.08 -6.41
C LEU A 212 11.05 17.11 -6.68
N TYR A 213 9.80 16.70 -6.49
CA TYR A 213 8.62 17.50 -6.72
C TYR A 213 7.68 17.41 -5.53
N ASP A 214 6.90 18.47 -5.30
CA ASP A 214 5.76 18.39 -4.39
C ASP A 214 4.57 17.67 -5.05
N ALA A 215 3.51 17.45 -4.28
CA ALA A 215 2.29 16.81 -4.77
C ALA A 215 1.57 17.58 -5.90
N ALA A 216 1.91 18.86 -6.12
CA ALA A 216 1.37 19.66 -7.22
C ALA A 216 2.26 19.62 -8.48
N GLY A 217 3.38 18.90 -8.45
CA GLY A 217 4.35 18.83 -9.54
C GLY A 217 5.32 20.00 -9.59
N ARG A 218 5.38 20.86 -8.56
CA ARG A 218 6.36 21.94 -8.50
C ARG A 218 7.71 21.42 -8.05
N ARG A 219 8.79 21.96 -8.60
CA ARG A 219 10.14 21.51 -8.28
C ARG A 219 10.50 21.93 -6.85
N MET A 220 10.95 20.97 -6.05
CA MET A 220 11.26 21.19 -4.62
C MET A 220 12.73 21.50 -4.35
N SER A 221 13.61 21.22 -5.32
CA SER A 221 15.03 21.54 -5.24
C SER A 221 15.58 21.91 -6.62
N ASP A 222 16.55 22.83 -6.66
CA ASP A 222 17.25 23.18 -7.91
C ASP A 222 18.34 22.16 -8.29
N ILE A 223 18.52 21.13 -7.48
CA ILE A 223 19.52 20.09 -7.65
C ILE A 223 18.98 19.04 -8.61
N ASP A 224 19.72 18.80 -9.69
CA ASP A 224 19.54 17.62 -10.53
C ASP A 224 20.47 16.53 -9.99
N PHE A 225 19.90 15.44 -9.48
CA PHE A 225 20.68 14.32 -8.94
C PHE A 225 21.07 13.38 -10.09
N GLY A 226 22.35 13.03 -10.19
CA GLY A 226 22.77 11.88 -11.00
C GLY A 226 22.27 10.60 -10.33
N ILE A 227 21.90 9.57 -11.11
CA ILE A 227 21.41 8.32 -10.53
C ILE A 227 21.77 7.10 -11.37
N SER A 228 21.93 5.96 -10.69
CA SER A 228 21.95 4.61 -11.28
C SER A 228 20.72 3.76 -10.90
N GLY A 229 19.92 4.16 -9.90
CA GLY A 229 18.61 3.55 -9.60
C GLY A 229 17.82 4.19 -8.44
N MET A 230 16.52 3.90 -8.37
CA MET A 230 15.60 4.21 -7.25
C MET A 230 15.23 2.92 -6.49
N PRO A 231 14.59 3.00 -5.30
CA PRO A 231 14.00 1.83 -4.66
C PRO A 231 13.04 1.10 -5.61
N SER A 232 12.96 -0.22 -5.48
CA SER A 232 12.03 -1.04 -6.27
C SER A 232 10.57 -0.83 -5.89
N GLN A 233 10.31 -0.39 -4.65
CA GLN A 233 8.97 -0.08 -4.19
C GLN A 233 8.50 1.25 -4.77
N PRO A 234 7.28 1.30 -5.33
CA PRO A 234 6.72 2.52 -5.96
C PRO A 234 6.31 3.61 -4.96
N VAL A 235 6.18 3.26 -3.68
CA VAL A 235 5.93 4.19 -2.56
C VAL A 235 7.00 3.94 -1.51
N PHE A 236 7.56 5.02 -0.96
CA PHE A 236 8.51 4.97 0.15
C PHE A 236 8.30 6.16 1.09
N ASP A 237 8.75 6.06 2.33
CA ASP A 237 8.49 7.08 3.36
C ASP A 237 9.21 8.41 3.11
N MET A 238 10.25 8.39 2.27
CA MET A 238 11.08 9.56 1.96
C MET A 238 11.76 9.45 0.60
N PRO A 239 12.28 10.55 0.04
CA PRO A 239 13.16 10.47 -1.12
C PRO A 239 14.39 9.60 -0.85
N ALA A 240 14.58 8.57 -1.66
CA ALA A 240 15.76 7.71 -1.66
C ALA A 240 16.25 7.50 -3.10
N LEU A 241 17.57 7.61 -3.30
CA LEU A 241 18.20 7.45 -4.60
C LEU A 241 19.56 6.76 -4.51
N HIS A 242 19.94 6.03 -5.54
CA HIS A 242 21.21 5.35 -5.62
C HIS A 242 22.16 6.04 -6.60
N ASP A 243 23.28 6.56 -6.07
CA ASP A 243 24.39 7.15 -6.82
C ASP A 243 25.72 6.76 -6.15
N GLU A 244 26.32 5.66 -6.61
CA GLU A 244 27.42 4.90 -5.96
C GLU A 244 27.07 4.31 -4.58
N THR A 245 26.28 5.03 -3.80
CA THR A 245 25.70 4.69 -2.50
C THR A 245 24.23 5.07 -2.49
N TRP A 246 23.46 4.53 -1.55
CA TRP A 246 22.09 4.96 -1.30
C TRP A 246 22.09 6.25 -0.50
N ARG A 247 21.44 7.27 -1.02
CA ARG A 247 21.28 8.59 -0.39
C ARG A 247 19.83 8.81 -0.02
N TYR A 248 19.63 9.27 1.20
CA TYR A 248 18.33 9.60 1.76
C TYR A 248 18.25 11.10 1.87
N LEU A 249 17.18 11.69 1.35
CA LEU A 249 17.06 13.13 1.25
C LEU A 249 15.79 13.62 1.92
N THR A 250 15.83 14.86 2.39
CA THR A 250 14.60 15.60 2.65
C THR A 250 13.86 15.84 1.33
N PRO A 251 12.55 16.13 1.34
CA PRO A 251 11.84 16.54 0.13
C PRO A 251 12.47 17.75 -0.61
N HIS A 252 13.27 18.55 0.09
CA HIS A 252 14.02 19.69 -0.47
C HIS A 252 15.42 19.32 -1.00
N GLY A 253 15.79 18.03 -0.97
CA GLY A 253 17.05 17.54 -1.50
C GLY A 253 18.24 17.65 -0.55
N GLU A 254 18.02 17.91 0.73
CA GLU A 254 19.09 17.93 1.73
C GLU A 254 19.44 16.50 2.13
N LEU A 255 20.74 16.19 2.21
CA LEU A 255 21.21 14.86 2.59
C LEU A 255 20.92 14.59 4.07
N ILE A 256 20.20 13.50 4.32
CA ILE A 256 19.86 12.97 5.63
C ILE A 256 20.89 11.92 6.03
N ALA A 257 21.12 10.92 5.18
CA ALA A 257 22.02 9.81 5.43
C ALA A 257 22.54 9.19 4.11
N GLU A 258 23.62 8.43 4.20
CA GLU A 258 24.15 7.60 3.11
C GLU A 258 24.42 6.17 3.59
N THR A 259 24.04 5.18 2.80
CA THR A 259 24.28 3.76 3.08
C THR A 259 24.83 3.03 1.87
N ALA A 260 25.63 1.99 2.09
CA ALA A 260 26.12 1.17 0.98
C ALA A 260 24.99 0.31 0.39
N GLU A 261 24.09 -0.17 1.25
CA GLU A 261 23.04 -1.13 0.91
C GLU A 261 21.66 -0.47 0.78
N PRO A 262 20.74 -1.09 0.03
CA PRO A 262 19.44 -0.51 -0.27
C PRO A 262 18.55 -0.33 0.96
N PRO A 263 17.71 0.70 0.95
CA PRO A 263 16.70 0.83 1.97
C PRO A 263 15.65 -0.27 1.85
N VAL A 264 15.13 -0.63 3.00
CA VAL A 264 14.02 -1.57 3.11
C VAL A 264 12.76 -0.81 3.49
N ARG A 265 12.86 0.05 4.51
CA ARG A 265 11.78 0.93 4.97
C ARG A 265 12.27 1.96 5.98
N LEU A 266 11.43 2.93 6.28
CA LEU A 266 11.58 3.80 7.45
C LEU A 266 10.64 3.33 8.57
N VAL A 267 11.15 3.17 9.79
CA VAL A 267 10.35 2.88 11.00
C VAL A 267 10.56 3.99 12.02
N GLY A 268 9.56 4.86 12.17
CA GLY A 268 9.71 6.09 12.95
C GLY A 268 10.85 6.96 12.39
N SER A 269 11.89 7.22 13.19
CA SER A 269 13.11 7.93 12.77
C SER A 269 14.27 7.01 12.38
N ARG A 270 14.04 5.69 12.30
CA ARG A 270 15.07 4.68 12.01
C ARG A 270 14.94 4.20 10.58
N LEU A 271 15.95 4.52 9.77
CA LEU A 271 16.11 3.93 8.45
C LEU A 271 16.60 2.49 8.61
N ILE A 272 15.86 1.55 8.04
CA ILE A 272 16.17 0.12 8.05
C ILE A 272 16.79 -0.27 6.71
N VAL A 273 17.97 -0.88 6.76
CA VAL A 273 18.79 -1.21 5.58
C VAL A 273 19.20 -2.67 5.62
N ASP A 274 19.13 -3.35 4.47
CA ASP A 274 19.59 -4.75 4.35
C ASP A 274 21.06 -4.87 4.71
N ALA A 275 21.38 -5.73 5.67
CA ALA A 275 22.79 -6.03 5.99
C ALA A 275 23.41 -7.03 5.00
N ASN A 276 22.67 -7.49 3.99
CA ASN A 276 23.00 -8.55 3.03
C ASN A 276 23.37 -9.89 3.70
N GLU A 277 22.75 -10.17 4.84
CA GLU A 277 22.97 -11.39 5.61
C GLU A 277 21.75 -12.32 5.56
N PHE A 278 21.52 -12.96 4.40
CA PHE A 278 20.34 -13.79 4.15
C PHE A 278 20.06 -14.85 5.22
N SER A 279 21.09 -15.46 5.82
CA SER A 279 20.89 -16.54 6.81
C SER A 279 20.37 -16.05 8.15
N THR A 280 20.65 -14.79 8.50
CA THR A 280 20.23 -14.17 9.75
C THR A 280 19.11 -13.17 9.54
N ARG A 281 18.79 -12.79 8.29
CA ARG A 281 17.87 -11.68 7.97
C ARG A 281 18.18 -10.46 8.86
N SER A 282 19.44 -10.05 8.81
CA SER A 282 19.92 -8.93 9.64
C SER A 282 19.76 -7.61 8.93
N TRP A 283 19.47 -6.58 9.72
CA TRP A 283 19.18 -5.24 9.25
C TRP A 283 20.00 -4.23 10.05
N ASP A 284 20.65 -3.31 9.34
CA ASP A 284 21.25 -2.14 9.94
C ASP A 284 20.19 -1.06 10.17
N GLN A 285 20.40 -0.28 11.23
CA GLN A 285 19.54 0.84 11.59
C GLN A 285 20.37 2.13 11.56
N TYR A 286 19.80 3.20 11.00
CA TYR A 286 20.40 4.53 11.03
C TYR A 286 19.37 5.55 11.48
N ASP A 287 19.73 6.40 12.45
CA ASP A 287 18.89 7.52 12.82
C ASP A 287 18.93 8.58 11.71
N ILE A 288 17.78 8.94 11.16
CA ILE A 288 17.70 9.87 10.02
C ILE A 288 18.10 11.30 10.41
N HIS A 289 18.00 11.69 11.68
CA HIS A 289 18.31 13.07 12.06
C HIS A 289 19.80 13.31 12.29
N THR A 290 20.52 12.27 12.71
CA THR A 290 21.92 12.34 13.11
C THR A 290 22.86 11.55 12.19
N GLY A 291 22.32 10.66 11.36
CA GLY A 291 23.07 9.68 10.60
C GLY A 291 23.73 8.61 11.47
N ALA A 292 23.48 8.59 12.79
CA ALA A 292 24.12 7.68 13.71
C ALA A 292 23.65 6.24 13.46
N LYS A 293 24.60 5.32 13.35
CA LYS A 293 24.32 3.89 13.22
C LYS A 293 23.81 3.34 14.56
N GLY A 294 22.62 2.75 14.53
CA GLY A 294 22.00 2.01 15.63
C GLY A 294 22.52 0.58 15.75
N LYS A 295 21.85 -0.20 16.61
CA LYS A 295 22.17 -1.62 16.79
C LYS A 295 21.69 -2.42 15.58
N ARG A 296 22.50 -3.38 15.10
CA ARG A 296 22.06 -4.34 14.08
C ARG A 296 21.15 -5.37 14.72
N CYS A 297 19.94 -5.52 14.19
CA CYS A 297 18.99 -6.54 14.61
C CYS A 297 18.90 -7.64 13.56
N GLY A 298 18.59 -8.87 13.97
CA GLY A 298 18.46 -10.01 13.06
C GLY A 298 17.36 -10.97 13.50
N ASN A 299 17.07 -11.92 12.63
CA ASN A 299 15.95 -12.85 12.67
C ASN A 299 14.60 -12.14 12.62
N LEU A 300 14.51 -11.07 11.81
CA LEU A 300 13.31 -10.27 11.60
C LEU A 300 13.00 -10.21 10.11
N ASP A 301 11.75 -10.35 9.72
CA ASP A 301 11.32 -10.07 8.34
C ASP A 301 10.86 -8.62 8.24
N MET A 302 11.80 -7.72 7.94
CA MET A 302 11.54 -6.28 7.78
C MET A 302 11.09 -5.90 6.38
N ASP A 303 11.18 -6.79 5.40
CA ASP A 303 10.78 -6.51 4.04
C ASP A 303 9.28 -6.83 3.87
N SER A 304 8.96 -8.13 3.79
CA SER A 304 7.60 -8.59 3.51
C SER A 304 6.77 -8.85 4.77
N GLY A 305 7.44 -9.08 5.90
CA GLY A 305 6.82 -9.49 7.15
C GLY A 305 6.46 -8.36 8.10
N TYR A 306 6.89 -7.13 7.83
CA TYR A 306 6.63 -6.01 8.74
C TYR A 306 5.13 -5.68 8.83
N ILE A 307 4.66 -5.53 10.06
CA ILE A 307 3.26 -5.18 10.35
C ILE A 307 3.16 -3.72 10.80
N GLY A 308 4.05 -3.26 11.68
CA GLY A 308 3.96 -1.91 12.23
C GLY A 308 4.88 -1.64 13.42
N TYR A 309 4.84 -0.40 13.91
CA TYR A 309 5.58 0.06 15.09
C TYR A 309 4.67 0.78 16.09
N ASP A 310 5.11 0.82 17.34
CA ASP A 310 4.34 1.37 18.47
C ASP A 310 4.52 2.89 18.67
N GLY A 311 5.27 3.57 17.80
CA GLY A 311 5.66 4.96 18.00
C GLY A 311 6.98 5.17 18.75
N THR A 312 7.57 4.11 19.31
CA THR A 312 8.76 4.19 20.17
C THR A 312 9.93 3.36 19.61
N SER A 313 10.17 2.16 20.13
CA SER A 313 11.22 1.24 19.72
C SER A 313 10.70 -0.15 19.37
N ILE A 314 9.40 -0.43 19.53
CA ILE A 314 8.87 -1.78 19.33
C ILE A 314 8.30 -1.89 17.91
N ALA A 315 8.88 -2.80 17.13
CA ALA A 315 8.34 -3.20 15.84
C ALA A 315 7.71 -4.58 15.93
N VAL A 316 6.66 -4.79 15.14
CA VAL A 316 5.97 -6.06 14.99
C VAL A 316 6.18 -6.58 13.58
N THR A 317 6.66 -7.82 13.50
CA THR A 317 6.94 -8.53 12.26
C THR A 317 6.24 -9.88 12.27
N SER A 318 6.07 -10.45 11.08
CA SER A 318 5.54 -11.79 10.88
C SER A 318 6.46 -12.58 9.98
N ASP A 319 6.74 -13.82 10.34
CA ASP A 319 7.50 -14.77 9.51
C ASP A 319 6.68 -16.05 9.27
N GLY A 320 6.90 -16.68 8.12
CA GLY A 320 6.20 -17.88 7.70
C GLY A 320 4.97 -17.62 6.83
N ASN A 321 4.07 -18.61 6.77
CA ASN A 321 2.82 -18.53 6.03
C ASN A 321 1.86 -19.65 6.45
N GLY A 322 0.59 -19.55 6.03
CA GLY A 322 -0.45 -20.52 6.37
C GLY A 322 -0.15 -22.00 6.00
N THR A 323 0.87 -22.31 5.20
CA THR A 323 1.26 -23.70 4.89
C THR A 323 2.23 -24.29 5.90
N ILE A 324 3.13 -23.49 6.48
CA ILE A 324 4.19 -23.96 7.39
C ILE A 324 4.01 -23.47 8.83
N GLY A 325 3.04 -22.59 9.06
CA GLY A 325 2.85 -21.87 10.32
C GLY A 325 3.28 -20.42 10.19
N LEU A 326 2.76 -19.58 11.08
CA LEU A 326 3.00 -18.14 11.08
C LEU A 326 3.42 -17.71 12.48
N ASP A 327 4.58 -17.10 12.60
CA ASP A 327 5.02 -16.46 13.84
C ASP A 327 4.82 -14.95 13.70
N THR A 328 4.09 -14.35 14.64
CA THR A 328 4.06 -12.89 14.82
C THR A 328 4.89 -12.56 16.05
N GLU A 329 5.82 -11.62 15.93
CA GLU A 329 6.75 -11.26 16.99
C GLU A 329 6.83 -9.75 17.19
N ALA A 330 7.10 -9.34 18.42
CA ALA A 330 7.51 -7.98 18.72
C ALA A 330 8.97 -7.94 19.13
N THR A 331 9.70 -6.97 18.58
CA THR A 331 11.12 -6.78 18.85
C THR A 331 11.38 -5.32 19.21
N ASP A 332 12.10 -5.10 20.30
CA ASP A 332 12.62 -3.79 20.66
C ASP A 332 13.88 -3.49 19.84
N PHE A 333 13.84 -2.44 19.02
CA PHE A 333 14.92 -2.03 18.14
C PHE A 333 16.13 -1.40 18.83
N ASP A 334 15.98 -0.91 20.06
CA ASP A 334 17.11 -0.36 20.80
C ASP A 334 17.99 -1.48 21.37
N THR A 335 17.35 -2.57 21.81
CA THR A 335 18.01 -3.73 22.41
C THR A 335 18.17 -4.91 21.46
N CYS A 336 17.45 -4.93 20.33
CA CYS A 336 17.26 -6.09 19.46
C CYS A 336 16.75 -7.34 20.21
N GLU A 337 16.07 -7.15 21.34
CA GLU A 337 15.47 -8.24 22.10
C GLU A 337 14.05 -8.50 21.61
N ARG A 338 13.76 -9.77 21.34
CA ARG A 338 12.42 -10.25 21.07
C ARG A 338 11.63 -10.23 22.38
N LEU A 339 10.58 -9.41 22.41
CA LEU A 339 9.74 -9.21 23.59
C LEU A 339 8.71 -10.33 23.74
N TRP A 340 8.09 -10.73 22.62
CA TRP A 340 7.14 -11.84 22.59
C TRP A 340 7.03 -12.42 21.17
N THR A 341 6.52 -13.65 21.11
CA THR A 341 6.15 -14.33 19.87
C THR A 341 4.84 -15.07 20.07
N ILE A 342 4.00 -15.02 19.05
CA ILE A 342 2.77 -15.80 18.97
C ILE A 342 2.84 -16.65 17.71
N SER A 343 2.80 -17.96 17.92
CA SER A 343 2.90 -18.95 16.85
C SER A 343 1.52 -19.47 16.46
N SER A 344 1.28 -19.54 15.16
CA SER A 344 0.08 -20.09 14.55
C SER A 344 0.42 -21.39 13.83
N PRO A 345 -0.36 -22.46 14.03
CA PRO A 345 -0.11 -23.71 13.33
C PRO A 345 -0.40 -23.60 11.82
N PRO A 346 0.14 -24.51 10.99
CA PRO A 346 -0.28 -24.66 9.60
C PRO A 346 -1.81 -24.75 9.48
N GLY A 347 -2.37 -24.02 8.52
CA GLY A 347 -3.82 -23.96 8.27
C GLY A 347 -4.58 -22.97 9.16
N SER A 348 -3.91 -22.25 10.07
CA SER A 348 -4.54 -21.15 10.83
C SER A 348 -4.97 -20.01 9.90
N PHE A 349 -6.14 -19.43 10.20
CA PHE A 349 -6.62 -18.18 9.60
C PHE A 349 -6.07 -16.93 10.28
N ARG A 350 -5.30 -17.08 11.37
CA ARG A 350 -4.75 -15.94 12.11
C ARG A 350 -3.95 -15.05 11.18
N TYR A 351 -4.26 -13.76 11.27
CA TYR A 351 -3.53 -12.72 10.61
C TYR A 351 -3.53 -11.48 11.50
N VAL A 352 -2.46 -10.69 11.43
CA VAL A 352 -2.31 -9.47 12.21
C VAL A 352 -2.15 -8.30 11.25
N TRP A 353 -2.93 -7.25 11.49
CA TRP A 353 -2.84 -5.99 10.78
C TRP A 353 -2.49 -4.89 11.77
N ARG A 354 -1.65 -3.94 11.34
CA ARG A 354 -1.66 -2.60 11.92
C ARG A 354 -2.79 -1.82 11.26
N ILE A 355 -3.69 -1.28 12.06
CA ILE A 355 -4.75 -0.39 11.63
C ILE A 355 -4.65 0.90 12.43
N ASN A 356 -4.27 1.97 11.75
CA ASN A 356 -3.83 3.21 12.39
C ASN A 356 -2.74 2.95 13.46
N THR A 357 -3.04 3.10 14.75
CA THR A 357 -2.10 2.82 15.85
C THR A 357 -2.40 1.51 16.58
N THR A 358 -3.41 0.75 16.16
CA THR A 358 -3.85 -0.47 16.84
C THR A 358 -3.42 -1.71 16.07
N LEU A 359 -2.90 -2.72 16.77
CA LEU A 359 -2.70 -4.05 16.22
C LEU A 359 -4.00 -4.85 16.37
N VAL A 360 -4.55 -5.30 15.24
CA VAL A 360 -5.78 -6.10 15.19
C VAL A 360 -5.43 -7.47 14.68
N GLN A 361 -5.93 -8.50 15.35
CA GLN A 361 -5.69 -9.89 15.03
C GLN A 361 -7.01 -10.61 14.72
N LEU A 362 -7.00 -11.43 13.68
CA LEU A 362 -8.00 -12.46 13.44
C LEU A 362 -7.67 -13.74 14.22
N SER A 363 -8.65 -14.40 14.83
CA SER A 363 -8.46 -15.68 15.52
C SER A 363 -7.99 -16.79 14.59
N ASP A 364 -7.40 -17.86 15.15
CA ASP A 364 -6.89 -18.99 14.35
C ASP A 364 -7.99 -19.71 13.54
N ASP A 365 -9.23 -19.67 14.02
CA ASP A 365 -10.40 -20.24 13.34
C ASP A 365 -11.11 -19.25 12.40
N GLY A 366 -10.63 -17.99 12.33
CA GLY A 366 -11.17 -16.98 11.43
C GLY A 366 -12.50 -16.36 11.86
N THR A 367 -12.92 -16.54 13.12
CA THR A 367 -14.27 -16.15 13.59
C THR A 367 -14.31 -14.88 14.44
N GLU A 368 -13.19 -14.46 15.03
CA GLU A 368 -13.14 -13.32 15.95
C GLU A 368 -12.02 -12.33 15.58
N LEU A 369 -12.37 -11.05 15.59
CA LEU A 369 -11.39 -9.96 15.55
C LEU A 369 -11.13 -9.47 16.97
N MET A 370 -9.86 -9.29 17.31
CA MET A 370 -9.43 -8.89 18.64
C MET A 370 -8.25 -7.94 18.56
N SER A 371 -8.19 -6.97 19.49
CA SER A 371 -6.99 -6.16 19.67
C SER A 371 -5.86 -7.08 20.15
N LEU A 372 -4.72 -7.02 19.47
CA LEU A 372 -3.53 -7.68 19.93
C LEU A 372 -2.87 -6.82 20.99
N VAL A 373 -2.77 -7.38 22.20
CA VAL A 373 -2.02 -6.80 23.31
C VAL A 373 -0.83 -7.70 23.61
N ALA A 374 0.24 -7.13 24.15
CA ALA A 374 1.40 -7.91 24.57
C ALA A 374 0.93 -9.07 25.49
N PRO A 375 1.32 -10.32 25.19
CA PRO A 375 1.00 -11.46 26.04
C PRO A 375 1.55 -11.24 27.46
N SER A 376 0.74 -11.57 28.46
CA SER A 376 1.09 -11.47 29.89
C SER A 376 2.02 -12.58 30.37
#